data_AF-A0A1G7XCC8-F1
#
_entry.id   AF-A0A1G7XCC8-F1
#
_cell.length_a   1.000
_cell.length_b   1.000
_cell.length_c   1.000
_cell.angle_alpha   90.00
_cell.angle_beta   90.00
_cell.angle_gamma   90.00
#
_symmetry.space_group_name_H-M   'P 1'
#
loop_
_entity.id
_entity.type
_entity.pdbx_description
1 polymer ?
#
loop_
_entity_poly.entity_id
_entity_poly.type
_entity_poly.pdbx_seq_one_letter_code
_entity_poly.pdbx_strand_id
1 'polypeptide(L)' 'MKKISIELADEQHAKMMEHLQKGQKMNIDSETFSGFSINLNCVEFGFSWLEIEMNGILNLGDVNWKIE' A
#
# COMPACT_ATOMS: atom_id res chain seq x y z
N MET A 1 5.05 13.73 18.89
CA MET A 1 4.59 12.74 17.88
C MET A 1 5.55 11.58 17.91
N LYS A 2 5.07 10.34 17.81
CA LYS A 2 5.95 9.15 17.75
C LYS A 2 6.32 8.87 16.29
N LYS A 3 7.58 8.56 16.01
CA LYS A 3 8.09 8.23 14.68
C LYS A 3 8.53 6.76 14.64
N ILE A 4 8.25 6.06 13.54
CA ILE A 4 8.82 4.74 13.25
C ILE A 4 9.89 4.93 12.19
N SER A 5 11.09 4.41 12.43
CA SER A 5 12.16 4.33 11.44
C SER A 5 12.47 2.88 11.14
N ILE A 6 12.54 2.52 9.85
CA ILE A 6 12.83 1.17 9.37
C ILE A 6 14.12 1.25 8.55
N GLU A 7 15.09 0.37 8.85
CA GLU A 7 16.31 0.23 8.07
C GLU A 7 16.14 -0.93 7.09
N LEU A 8 16.41 -0.67 5.81
CA LEU A 8 16.30 -1.64 4.74
C LEU A 8 17.70 -2.02 4.25
N ALA A 9 17.95 -3.32 4.13
CA ALA A 9 19.08 -3.81 3.35
C ALA A 9 18.88 -3.49 1.87
N ASP A 10 19.98 -3.46 1.09
CA ASP A 10 19.94 -3.12 -0.33
C ASP A 10 18.94 -4.00 -1.13
N GLU A 11 18.89 -5.31 -0.82
CA GLU A 11 17.95 -6.24 -1.44
C GLU A 11 16.49 -5.94 -1.10
N GLN A 12 16.21 -5.50 0.13
CA GLN A 12 14.85 -5.13 0.57
C GLN A 12 14.42 -3.82 -0.08
N HIS A 13 15.33 -2.85 -0.18
CA HIS A 13 15.09 -1.61 -0.89
C HIS A 13 14.82 -1.87 -2.38
N ALA A 14 15.60 -2.74 -3.03
CA ALA A 14 15.37 -3.12 -4.43
C ALA A 14 13.98 -3.74 -4.64
N LYS A 15 13.59 -4.69 -3.79
CA LYS A 15 12.24 -5.29 -3.81
C LYS A 15 11.13 -4.25 -3.62
N MET A 16 11.33 -3.28 -2.73
CA MET A 16 10.40 -2.18 -2.52
C MET A 16 10.26 -1.31 -3.76
N MET A 17 11.36 -0.94 -4.40
CA MET A 17 11.35 -0.11 -5.61
C MET A 17 10.67 -0.83 -6.78
N GLU A 18 10.94 -2.12 -6.96
CA GLU A 18 10.26 -2.93 -7.99
C GLU A 18 8.74 -2.99 -7.74
N HIS A 19 8.32 -3.21 -6.50
CA HIS A 19 6.92 -3.24 -6.13
C HIS A 19 6.23 -1.90 -6.37
N LEU A 20 6.87 -0.78 -6.02
CA LEU A 20 6.37 0.56 -6.27
C LEU A 20 6.23 0.85 -7.77
N GLN A 21 7.23 0.47 -8.58
CA GLN A 21 7.16 0.62 -10.04
C GLN A 21 6.01 -0.19 -10.64
N LYS A 22 5.81 -1.42 -10.17
CA LYS A 22 4.66 -2.25 -10.58
C LYS A 22 3.33 -1.61 -10.20
N GLY A 23 3.22 -1.09 -8.98
CA GLY A 23 2.03 -0.38 -8.50
C GLY A 23 1.74 0.89 -9.32
N GLN A 24 2.77 1.68 -9.65
CA GLN A 24 2.65 2.84 -10.52
C GLN A 24 2.16 2.46 -11.92
N LYS A 25 2.68 1.37 -12.48
CA LYS A 25 2.24 0.88 -13.78
C LYS A 25 0.77 0.45 -13.75
N MET A 26 0.36 -0.32 -12.74
CA MET A 26 -1.04 -0.72 -12.56
C MET A 26 -1.95 0.49 -12.46
N ASN A 27 -1.56 1.47 -11.65
CA ASN A 27 -2.26 2.74 -11.47
C ASN A 27 -2.47 3.48 -12.81
N ILE A 28 -1.43 3.57 -13.64
CA ILE A 28 -1.51 4.17 -14.98
C ILE A 28 -2.48 3.39 -15.86
N ASP A 29 -2.36 2.06 -15.89
CA ASP A 29 -3.20 1.19 -16.71
C ASP A 29 -4.69 1.26 -16.29
N SER A 30 -4.97 1.54 -15.01
CA SER A 30 -6.32 1.69 -14.47
C SER A 30 -6.82 3.14 -14.39
N GLU A 31 -6.07 4.12 -14.91
CA GLU A 31 -6.35 5.57 -14.78
C GLU A 31 -6.55 6.04 -13.32
N THR A 32 -5.96 5.33 -12.35
CA THR A 32 -6.03 5.66 -10.92
C THR A 32 -4.69 6.18 -10.42
N PHE A 33 -4.63 7.15 -9.49
CA PHE A 33 -3.36 7.73 -9.03
C PHE A 33 -2.90 7.24 -7.65
N SER A 34 -3.70 6.45 -6.95
CA SER A 34 -3.59 6.31 -5.49
C SER A 34 -2.90 5.04 -4.99
N GLY A 35 -2.73 3.99 -5.82
CA GLY A 35 -2.20 2.71 -5.32
C GLY A 35 -3.14 2.01 -4.33
N PHE A 36 -4.38 2.50 -4.25
CA PHE A 36 -5.48 1.90 -3.51
C PHE A 36 -6.79 2.18 -4.25
N SER A 37 -7.74 1.28 -4.09
CA SER A 37 -9.11 1.41 -4.55
C SER A 37 -10.02 1.83 -3.39
N ILE A 38 -10.92 2.78 -3.65
CA ILE A 38 -11.99 3.13 -2.71
C ILE A 38 -13.31 2.65 -3.32
N ASN A 39 -13.96 1.70 -2.64
CA ASN A 39 -15.29 1.24 -3.00
C ASN A 39 -16.29 1.73 -1.94
N LEU A 40 -17.28 2.50 -2.39
CA LEU A 40 -18.44 2.85 -1.57
C LEU A 40 -19.54 1.83 -1.83
N ASN A 41 -19.79 0.98 -0.85
CA ASN A 41 -20.85 -0.01 -0.93
C ASN A 41 -22.12 0.57 -0.31
N CYS A 42 -23.19 0.65 -1.11
CA CYS A 42 -24.50 1.09 -0.66
C CYS A 42 -25.51 -0.04 -0.92
N VAL A 43 -26.08 -0.61 0.14
CA VAL A 43 -27.18 -1.58 0.04
C VAL A 43 -28.49 -0.93 0.45
N GLU A 44 -29.60 -1.45 -0.09
CA GLU A 44 -30.93 -1.09 0.40
C GLU A 44 -31.03 -1.36 1.92
N PHE A 45 -31.89 -0.62 2.61
CA PHE A 45 -32.04 -0.60 4.07
C PHE A 45 -30.97 0.18 4.87
N GLY A 46 -30.22 1.07 4.21
CA GLY A 46 -29.41 2.08 4.90
C GLY A 46 -28.06 1.58 5.44
N PHE A 47 -27.63 0.39 5.00
CA PHE A 47 -26.28 -0.08 5.26
C PHE A 47 -25.36 0.44 4.17
N SER A 48 -24.38 1.23 4.57
CA SER A 48 -23.30 1.67 3.69
C SER A 48 -21.97 1.49 4.39
N TRP A 49 -20.96 1.06 3.66
CA TRP A 49 -19.59 0.98 4.17
C TRP A 49 -18.58 1.36 3.10
N LEU A 50 -17.41 1.76 3.57
CA LEU A 50 -16.27 2.13 2.75
C LEU A 50 -15.25 0.99 2.79
N GLU A 51 -14.87 0.48 1.62
CA GLU A 51 -13.75 -0.44 1.49
C GLU A 51 -12.57 0.31 0.87
N ILE A 52 -11.43 0.20 1.54
CA ILE A 52 -10.16 0.71 1.03
C ILE A 52 -9.26 -0.50 0.82
N GLU A 53 -8.94 -0.79 -0.43
CA GLU A 53 -8.08 -1.92 -0.80
C GLU A 53 -6.74 -1.37 -1.30
N MET A 54 -5.64 -1.71 -0.65
CA MET A 54 -4.31 -1.35 -1.14
C MET A 54 -3.87 -2.30 -2.26
N ASN A 55 -3.23 -1.75 -3.29
CA ASN A 55 -2.74 -2.53 -4.43
C ASN A 55 -1.52 -3.37 -4.03
N GLY A 56 -1.81 -4.58 -3.52
CA GLY A 56 -0.82 -5.60 -3.21
C GLY A 56 -0.21 -5.50 -1.82
N ILE A 57 0.42 -6.59 -1.41
CA ILE A 57 1.18 -6.70 -0.18
C ILE A 57 2.62 -7.02 -0.56
N LEU A 58 3.57 -6.24 -0.05
CA LEU A 58 5.00 -6.53 -0.17
C LEU A 58 5.51 -7.11 1.14
N ASN A 59 6.04 -8.33 1.07
CA ASN A 59 6.76 -8.93 2.18
C ASN A 59 8.26 -8.61 2.05
N LEU A 60 8.78 -7.79 2.97
CA LEU A 60 10.20 -7.43 3.05
C LEU A 60 11.04 -8.40 3.91
N GLY A 61 10.40 -9.38 4.56
CA GLY A 61 11.02 -10.21 5.58
C GLY A 61 11.26 -9.45 6.89
N ASP A 62 12.20 -9.93 7.69
CA ASP A 62 12.57 -9.27 8.93
C ASP A 62 13.30 -7.95 8.65
N VAL A 63 12.89 -6.87 9.32
CA VAL A 63 13.48 -5.54 9.20
C VAL A 63 13.87 -5.01 10.57
N ASN A 64 14.94 -4.21 10.61
CA ASN A 64 15.30 -3.49 11.82
C ASN A 64 14.44 -2.22 11.92
N TRP A 65 13.80 -2.00 13.07
CA TRP A 65 12.97 -0.82 13.28
C TRP A 65 13.11 -0.27 14.70
N LYS A 66 12.81 1.03 14.84
CA LYS A 66 12.79 1.72 16.14
C LYS A 66 11.66 2.75 16.20
N ILE A 67 11.16 2.98 17.42
CA ILE A 67 10.20 4.06 17.73
C ILE A 67 10.95 5.17 18.47
N GLU A 68 10.77 6.40 18.01
CA GLU A 68 11.31 7.64 18.60
C GLU A 68 10.17 8.58 19.03
#